data_AF-A0A075WM34-F1
#
_entry.id   AF-A0A075WM34-F1
#
_cell.length_a   1.000
_cell.length_b   1.000
_cell.length_c   1.000
_cell.angle_alpha   90.00
_cell.angle_beta   90.00
_cell.angle_gamma   90.00
#
_symmetry.space_group_name_H-M   'P 1'
#
loop_
_entity.id
_entity.type
_entity.pdbx_description
1 polymer ?
#
loop_
_entity_poly.entity_id
_entity_poly.type
_entity_poly.pdbx_seq_one_letter_code
_entity_poly.pdbx_strand_id
1 'polypeptide(L)'
;MQNETANLEWLRLKVEDGKIHLLHLEFNGNGVDGRKRVYFVDVDSSGRVRINSGTVEQSISTRHPTKVFRELDTLGLYSIGGSYTLSVDFEWGDIGFDSTVTPLYLLENGELKPLREVVFHTDWPVCEIAVCKNGCEVWFIREDLSRASEVVFG
;
A
#
# COMPACT_ATOMS: atom_id res chain seq x y z
N MET A 1 -1.61 -13.24 -17.74
CA MET A 1 -1.49 -14.04 -16.49
C MET A 1 -0.56 -13.26 -15.57
N GLN A 2 -0.98 -12.96 -14.34
CA GLN A 2 -0.14 -12.25 -13.35
C GLN A 2 0.83 -13.24 -12.69
N ASN A 3 1.97 -12.75 -12.19
CA ASN A 3 2.92 -13.58 -11.46
C ASN A 3 2.41 -13.77 -10.02
N GLU A 4 1.93 -14.96 -9.69
CA GLU A 4 1.34 -15.28 -8.37
C GLU A 4 2.31 -15.10 -7.20
N THR A 5 3.61 -15.04 -7.47
CA THR A 5 4.66 -14.84 -6.46
C THR A 5 5.00 -13.37 -6.24
N ALA A 6 4.31 -12.45 -6.91
CA ALA A 6 4.58 -11.03 -6.77
C ALA A 6 4.22 -10.51 -5.37
N ASN A 7 5.10 -9.72 -4.80
CA ASN A 7 4.95 -9.08 -3.50
C ASN A 7 5.29 -7.60 -3.64
N LEU A 8 4.37 -6.72 -3.22
CA LEU A 8 4.60 -5.29 -3.13
C LEU A 8 5.54 -4.99 -1.97
N GLU A 9 6.65 -4.31 -2.18
CA GLU A 9 7.52 -3.90 -1.06
C GLU A 9 7.10 -2.55 -0.51
N TRP A 10 6.85 -1.60 -1.40
CA TRP A 10 6.29 -0.30 -1.03
C TRP A 10 5.83 0.44 -2.29
N LEU A 11 4.98 1.44 -2.08
CA LEU A 11 4.58 2.40 -3.12
C LEU A 11 4.58 3.81 -2.55
N ARG A 12 5.03 4.78 -3.36
CA ARG A 12 4.91 6.21 -3.10
C ARG A 12 4.30 6.87 -4.32
N LEU A 13 3.18 7.55 -4.14
CA LEU A 13 2.49 8.31 -5.17
C LEU A 13 2.35 9.76 -4.69
N LYS A 14 2.68 10.72 -5.56
CA LYS A 14 2.40 12.13 -5.36
C LYS A 14 1.58 12.63 -6.54
N VAL A 15 0.44 13.22 -6.23
CA VAL A 15 -0.47 13.86 -7.18
C VAL A 15 -0.54 15.34 -6.87
N GLU A 16 -0.46 16.17 -7.91
CA GLU A 16 -0.67 17.62 -7.85
C GLU A 16 -1.54 18.04 -9.05
N ASP A 17 -2.57 18.84 -8.81
CA ASP A 17 -3.52 19.31 -9.82
C ASP A 17 -4.14 18.19 -10.67
N GLY A 18 -4.40 17.04 -10.05
CA GLY A 18 -4.97 15.84 -10.67
C GLY A 18 -3.99 15.06 -11.54
N LYS A 19 -2.69 15.40 -11.52
CA LYS A 19 -1.64 14.76 -12.30
C LYS A 19 -0.64 14.06 -11.40
N ILE A 20 -0.17 12.90 -11.86
CA ILE A 20 0.94 12.20 -11.20
C ILE A 20 2.18 13.09 -11.34
N HIS A 21 2.67 13.58 -10.21
CA HIS A 21 3.95 14.27 -10.12
C HIS A 21 5.09 13.27 -9.93
N LEU A 22 4.81 12.20 -9.18
CA LEU A 22 5.75 11.16 -8.83
C LEU A 22 5.02 9.84 -8.58
N LEU A 23 5.53 8.75 -9.14
CA LEU A 23 5.22 7.40 -8.70
C LEU A 23 6.53 6.64 -8.53
N HIS A 24 6.72 6.05 -7.36
CA HIS A 24 7.78 5.11 -7.08
C HIS A 24 7.15 3.83 -6.54
N LEU A 25 7.56 2.71 -7.09
CA LEU A 25 7.00 1.40 -6.76
C LEU A 25 8.12 0.37 -6.75
N GLU A 26 8.21 -0.38 -5.66
CA GLU A 26 9.07 -1.55 -5.55
C GLU A 26 8.24 -2.80 -5.34
N PHE A 27 8.53 -3.85 -6.12
CA PHE A 27 7.93 -5.16 -5.91
C PHE A 27 8.93 -6.26 -6.27
N ASN A 28 8.78 -7.41 -5.63
CA ASN A 28 9.59 -8.59 -5.91
C ASN A 28 8.73 -9.76 -6.41
N GLY A 29 9.37 -10.78 -6.97
CA GLY A 29 8.73 -12.03 -7.36
C GLY A 29 9.70 -12.97 -8.08
N ASN A 30 9.27 -14.19 -8.36
CA ASN A 30 10.07 -15.15 -9.11
C ASN A 30 10.08 -14.81 -10.60
N GLY A 31 11.27 -14.68 -11.18
CA GLY A 31 11.45 -14.59 -12.62
C GLY A 31 11.07 -15.90 -13.32
N VAL A 32 11.00 -15.84 -14.65
CA VAL A 32 10.77 -17.03 -15.51
C VAL A 32 11.83 -18.11 -15.36
N ASP A 33 13.02 -17.75 -14.90
CA ASP A 33 14.14 -18.66 -14.58
C ASP A 33 14.07 -19.23 -13.15
N GLY A 34 13.01 -18.93 -12.40
CA GLY A 34 12.81 -19.34 -11.01
C GLY A 34 13.63 -18.54 -9.99
N ARG A 35 14.46 -17.59 -10.43
CA ARG A 35 15.25 -16.74 -9.51
C ARG A 35 14.40 -15.58 -9.01
N LYS A 36 14.57 -15.22 -7.74
CA LYS A 36 13.92 -14.03 -7.18
C LYS A 36 14.48 -12.76 -7.83
N ARG A 37 13.57 -11.87 -8.20
CA ARG A 37 13.88 -10.57 -8.79
C ARG A 37 13.16 -9.48 -8.03
N VAL A 38 13.80 -8.33 -7.97
CA VAL A 38 13.21 -7.08 -7.50
C VAL A 38 13.08 -6.13 -8.69
N TYR A 39 12.01 -5.34 -8.70
CA TYR A 39 11.66 -4.40 -9.74
C TYR A 39 11.39 -3.04 -9.12
N PHE A 40 11.99 -2.01 -9.70
CA PHE A 40 11.79 -0.62 -9.35
C PHE A 40 11.13 0.08 -10.52
N VAL A 41 10.01 0.73 -10.28
CA VAL A 41 9.26 1.48 -11.28
C VAL A 41 9.14 2.92 -10.83
N ASP A 42 9.67 3.83 -11.64
CA ASP A 42 9.57 5.26 -11.44
C ASP A 42 8.75 5.90 -12.57
N VAL A 43 7.83 6.77 -12.22
CA VAL A 43 7.14 7.66 -13.17
C VAL A 43 7.34 9.08 -12.70
N ASP A 44 7.95 9.90 -13.56
CA ASP A 44 8.14 11.33 -13.29
C ASP A 44 6.95 12.18 -13.77
N SER A 45 6.97 13.46 -13.44
CA SER A 45 5.90 14.42 -13.80
C SER A 45 5.71 14.62 -15.31
N SER A 46 6.65 14.18 -16.14
CA SER A 46 6.50 14.16 -17.61
C SER A 46 5.76 12.92 -18.11
N GLY A 47 5.44 11.97 -17.23
CA GLY A 47 4.88 10.67 -17.57
C GLY A 47 5.93 9.67 -18.06
N ARG A 48 7.22 9.99 -17.95
CA ARG A 48 8.28 9.06 -18.38
C ARG A 48 8.40 7.94 -17.35
N VAL A 49 8.24 6.71 -17.84
CA VAL A 49 8.40 5.49 -17.05
C VAL A 49 9.85 5.01 -17.13
N ARG A 50 10.46 4.72 -15.98
CA ARG A 50 11.75 4.04 -15.87
C ARG A 50 11.54 2.76 -15.08
N ILE A 51 12.08 1.66 -15.59
CA ILE A 51 11.99 0.35 -14.95
C ILE A 51 13.39 -0.19 -14.81
N ASN A 52 13.77 -0.51 -13.58
CA ASN A 52 15.02 -1.19 -13.26
C ASN A 52 14.69 -2.52 -12.58
N SER A 53 15.57 -3.51 -12.75
CA SER A 53 15.40 -4.79 -12.04
C SER A 53 16.75 -5.38 -11.65
N GLY A 54 16.75 -6.17 -10.59
CA GLY A 54 17.90 -6.90 -10.09
C GLY A 54 17.51 -8.31 -9.64
N THR A 55 18.52 -9.16 -9.46
CA THR A 55 18.36 -10.45 -8.78
C THR A 55 18.61 -10.24 -7.29
N VAL A 56 17.80 -10.88 -6.44
CA VAL A 56 17.96 -10.84 -4.99
C VAL A 56 18.00 -12.26 -4.43
N GLU A 57 18.74 -12.47 -3.35
CA GLU A 57 18.81 -13.79 -2.68
C GLU A 57 17.57 -14.03 -1.82
N GLN A 58 17.09 -12.98 -1.16
CA GLN A 58 15.95 -13.01 -0.26
C GLN A 58 14.98 -11.90 -0.61
N SER A 59 13.72 -12.12 -0.26
CA SER A 59 12.66 -11.14 -0.37
C SER A 59 11.64 -11.41 0.73
N ILE A 60 11.01 -10.34 1.22
CA ILE A 60 9.95 -10.46 2.21
C ILE A 60 8.66 -10.83 1.47
N SER A 61 7.92 -11.79 2.04
CA SER A 61 6.59 -12.14 1.56
C SER A 61 5.58 -11.19 2.18
N THR A 62 5.17 -10.18 1.41
CA THR A 62 4.18 -9.17 1.82
C THR A 62 2.82 -9.49 1.20
N ARG A 63 2.22 -8.54 0.47
CA ARG A 63 0.95 -8.70 -0.25
C ARG A 63 1.18 -8.63 -1.74
N HIS A 64 0.38 -9.40 -2.46
CA HIS A 64 0.34 -9.29 -3.92
C HIS A 64 -0.18 -7.90 -4.33
N PRO A 65 0.51 -7.15 -5.21
CA PRO A 65 0.16 -5.76 -5.54
C PRO A 65 -1.31 -5.58 -5.96
N THR A 66 -1.85 -6.54 -6.72
CA THR A 66 -3.26 -6.51 -7.19
C THR A 66 -4.29 -6.47 -6.07
N LYS A 67 -3.99 -6.98 -4.87
CA LYS A 67 -4.92 -6.90 -3.73
C LYS A 67 -5.09 -5.47 -3.27
N VAL A 68 -3.98 -4.77 -3.08
CA VAL A 68 -3.95 -3.36 -2.69
C VAL A 68 -4.53 -2.49 -3.82
N PHE A 69 -4.06 -2.69 -5.05
CA PHE A 69 -4.43 -1.84 -6.18
C PHE A 69 -5.90 -1.98 -6.55
N ARG A 70 -6.50 -3.17 -6.38
CA ARG A 70 -7.94 -3.35 -6.64
C ARG A 70 -8.80 -2.50 -5.70
N GLU A 71 -8.46 -2.43 -4.41
CA GLU A 71 -9.20 -1.60 -3.47
C GLU A 71 -9.04 -0.11 -3.80
N LEU A 72 -7.82 0.33 -4.14
CA LEU A 72 -7.55 1.70 -4.58
C LEU A 72 -8.27 2.06 -5.88
N ASP A 73 -8.33 1.14 -6.84
CA ASP A 73 -9.05 1.31 -8.10
C ASP A 73 -10.57 1.38 -7.85
N THR A 74 -11.08 0.58 -6.91
CA THR A 74 -12.52 0.55 -6.56
C THR A 74 -12.94 1.83 -5.86
N LEU A 75 -12.12 2.37 -4.95
CA LEU A 75 -12.30 3.70 -4.34
C LEU A 75 -12.24 4.81 -5.40
N GLY A 76 -11.40 4.62 -6.42
CA GLY A 76 -11.11 5.58 -7.46
C GLY A 76 -10.26 6.72 -6.94
N LEU A 77 -8.95 6.70 -7.21
CA LEU A 77 -7.97 7.68 -6.70
C LEU A 77 -8.29 9.17 -6.93
N TYR A 78 -9.17 9.49 -7.89
CA TYR A 78 -9.66 10.85 -8.11
C TYR A 78 -10.55 11.37 -6.97
N SER A 79 -11.19 10.47 -6.20
CA SER A 79 -12.05 10.81 -5.06
C SER A 79 -11.26 11.36 -3.87
N ILE A 80 -9.96 11.06 -3.81
CA ILE A 80 -9.04 11.54 -2.77
C ILE A 80 -8.84 13.06 -2.88
N GLY A 81 -8.80 13.58 -4.11
CA GLY A 81 -8.64 15.00 -4.41
C GLY A 81 -7.62 15.28 -5.52
N GLY A 82 -7.47 16.57 -5.83
CA GLY A 82 -6.53 17.04 -6.87
C GLY A 82 -5.07 17.03 -6.45
N SER A 83 -4.78 17.10 -5.15
CA SER A 83 -3.39 17.11 -4.64
C SER A 83 -3.30 16.27 -3.36
N TYR A 84 -2.49 15.22 -3.39
CA TYR A 84 -2.26 14.33 -2.25
C TYR A 84 -0.97 13.51 -2.42
N THR A 85 -0.49 12.94 -1.33
CA THR A 85 0.49 11.84 -1.34
C THR A 85 -0.16 10.57 -0.82
N LEU A 86 0.20 9.44 -1.41
CA LEU A 86 -0.21 8.11 -0.97
C LEU A 86 1.04 7.25 -0.80
N SER A 87 1.15 6.63 0.36
CA SER A 87 2.21 5.69 0.72
C SER A 87 1.58 4.34 0.97
N VAL A 88 2.16 3.27 0.41
CA VAL A 88 1.87 1.91 0.83
C VAL A 88 3.14 1.34 1.43
N ASP A 89 3.04 0.88 2.66
CA ASP A 89 4.12 0.32 3.46
C ASP A 89 3.66 -0.97 4.12
N PHE A 90 4.63 -1.75 4.59
CA PHE A 90 4.37 -3.00 5.29
C PHE A 90 5.06 -3.01 6.65
N GLU A 91 4.26 -3.12 7.70
CA GLU A 91 4.71 -3.15 9.08
C GLU A 91 4.42 -4.51 9.73
N TRP A 92 5.17 -4.89 10.76
CA TRP A 92 4.94 -6.11 11.52
C TRP A 92 5.53 -5.99 12.93
N GLY A 93 5.20 -6.94 13.79
CA GLY A 93 5.53 -6.99 15.20
C GLY A 93 4.36 -6.55 16.07
N ASP A 94 4.68 -5.84 17.15
CA ASP A 94 3.72 -5.24 18.06
C ASP A 94 3.49 -3.79 17.66
N ILE A 95 2.42 -3.54 16.91
CA ILE A 95 2.07 -2.22 16.35
C ILE A 95 0.62 -1.87 16.68
N GLY A 96 0.34 -0.59 16.92
CA GLY A 96 -0.98 -0.11 17.31
C GLY A 96 -1.27 1.27 16.74
N PHE A 97 -2.52 1.48 16.33
CA PHE A 97 -3.01 2.69 15.69
C PHE A 97 -4.24 3.20 16.45
N ASP A 98 -4.27 4.49 16.73
CA ASP A 98 -5.38 5.17 17.42
C ASP A 98 -5.85 6.39 16.63
N SER A 99 -7.17 6.47 16.39
CA SER A 99 -7.84 7.56 15.66
C SER A 99 -7.70 8.95 16.29
N THR A 100 -7.36 9.02 17.58
CA THR A 100 -7.06 10.27 18.29
C THR A 100 -5.73 10.89 17.84
N VAL A 101 -4.83 10.09 17.27
CA VAL A 101 -3.55 10.55 16.72
C VAL A 101 -3.68 10.84 15.23
N THR A 102 -4.21 9.87 14.48
CA THR A 102 -4.38 9.95 13.02
C THR A 102 -5.69 9.26 12.64
N PRO A 103 -6.58 9.87 11.83
CA PRO A 103 -7.80 9.21 11.36
C PRO A 103 -7.52 7.84 10.72
N LEU A 104 -8.28 6.83 11.14
CA LEU A 104 -8.11 5.44 10.71
C LEU A 104 -9.35 4.96 9.96
N TYR A 105 -9.14 4.19 8.90
CA TYR A 105 -10.22 3.62 8.11
C TYR A 105 -9.96 2.18 7.68
N LEU A 106 -11.02 1.40 7.58
CA LEU A 106 -11.06 0.19 6.78
C LEU A 106 -11.46 0.57 5.35
N LEU A 107 -10.57 0.32 4.39
CA LEU A 107 -10.85 0.35 2.97
C LEU A 107 -11.38 -1.02 2.53
N GLU A 108 -12.66 -1.09 2.20
CA GLU A 108 -13.31 -2.33 1.78
C GLU A 108 -14.33 -2.04 0.67
N ASN A 109 -14.15 -2.70 -0.48
CA ASN A 109 -15.01 -2.54 -1.66
C ASN A 109 -15.09 -1.06 -2.12
N GLY A 110 -13.96 -0.34 -2.00
CA GLY A 110 -13.89 1.08 -2.35
C GLY A 110 -14.58 2.04 -1.38
N GLU A 111 -15.01 1.58 -0.21
CA GLU A 111 -15.57 2.43 0.84
C GLU A 111 -14.61 2.54 2.03
N LEU A 112 -14.54 3.74 2.63
CA LEU A 112 -13.78 4.00 3.85
C LEU A 112 -14.72 3.95 5.06
N LYS A 113 -14.54 2.96 5.92
CA LYS A 113 -15.30 2.79 7.17
C LYS A 113 -14.43 3.24 8.35
N PRO A 114 -14.90 4.16 9.21
CA PRO A 114 -14.08 4.70 10.29
C PRO A 114 -13.71 3.63 11.32
N LEU A 115 -12.46 3.67 11.76
CA LEU A 115 -11.92 2.87 12.86
C LEU A 115 -11.52 3.81 13.99
N ARG A 116 -11.75 3.36 15.22
CA ARG A 116 -11.25 4.03 16.42
C ARG A 116 -9.84 3.56 16.77
N GLU A 117 -9.60 2.26 16.69
CA GLU A 117 -8.37 1.63 17.18
C GLU A 117 -8.10 0.31 16.43
N VAL A 118 -6.83 0.03 16.16
CA VAL A 118 -6.36 -1.24 15.60
C VAL A 118 -5.05 -1.64 16.26
N VAL A 119 -4.95 -2.88 16.74
CA VAL A 119 -3.73 -3.43 17.35
C VAL A 119 -3.35 -4.74 16.66
N PHE A 120 -2.05 -4.92 16.39
CA PHE A 120 -1.50 -6.14 15.82
C PHE A 120 -0.39 -6.70 16.72
N HIS A 121 -0.37 -8.03 16.82
CA HIS A 121 0.73 -8.82 17.40
C HIS A 121 1.08 -9.92 16.38
N THR A 122 1.86 -9.58 15.36
CA THR A 122 2.01 -10.43 14.17
C THR A 122 3.42 -10.38 13.59
N ASP A 123 4.00 -11.54 13.29
CA ASP A 123 5.25 -11.62 12.50
C ASP A 123 5.01 -11.50 10.99
N TRP A 124 3.73 -11.39 10.58
CA TRP A 124 3.36 -11.22 9.19
C TRP A 124 3.21 -9.74 8.81
N PRO A 125 3.76 -9.31 7.66
CA PRO A 125 3.59 -7.95 7.20
C PRO A 125 2.11 -7.56 7.00
N VAL A 126 1.78 -6.37 7.50
CA VAL A 126 0.47 -5.70 7.47
C VAL A 126 0.58 -4.52 6.52
N CYS A 127 -0.32 -4.43 5.54
CA CYS A 127 -0.35 -3.30 4.61
C CYS A 127 -0.91 -2.06 5.31
N GLU A 128 -0.08 -1.02 5.44
CA GLU A 128 -0.50 0.31 5.83
C GLU A 128 -0.60 1.19 4.58
N ILE A 129 -1.74 1.86 4.38
CA ILE A 129 -1.91 2.85 3.31
C ILE A 129 -2.05 4.23 3.95
N ALA A 130 -0.99 5.03 3.95
CA ALA A 130 -1.02 6.39 4.46
C ALA A 130 -1.38 7.38 3.33
N VAL A 131 -2.36 8.24 3.55
CA VAL A 131 -2.81 9.23 2.57
C VAL A 131 -2.79 10.62 3.19
N CYS A 132 -2.05 11.56 2.57
CA CYS A 132 -1.92 12.92 3.06
C CYS A 132 -2.38 13.95 2.03
N LYS A 133 -3.25 14.86 2.46
CA LYS A 133 -3.75 16.03 1.71
C LYS A 133 -3.48 17.32 2.50
N ASN A 134 -4.47 17.79 3.28
CA ASN A 134 -4.37 18.86 4.29
C ASN A 134 -4.10 18.32 5.70
N GLY A 135 -3.81 17.02 5.79
CA GLY A 135 -3.64 16.18 6.98
C GLY A 135 -3.45 14.74 6.48
N CYS A 136 -2.99 13.85 7.35
CA CYS A 136 -2.76 12.45 7.00
C CYS A 136 -3.84 11.55 7.63
N GLU A 137 -4.15 10.46 6.96
CA GLU A 137 -5.02 9.38 7.42
C GLU A 137 -4.44 8.03 7.01
N VAL A 138 -4.79 6.98 7.73
CA VAL A 138 -4.30 5.61 7.50
C VAL A 138 -5.47 4.71 7.15
N TRP A 139 -5.30 3.93 6.09
CA TRP A 139 -6.27 2.94 5.64
C TRP A 139 -5.70 1.54 5.72
N PHE A 140 -6.53 0.60 6.16
CA PHE A 140 -6.24 -0.83 6.16
C PHE A 140 -7.21 -1.55 5.22
N ILE A 141 -6.73 -2.57 4.53
CA ILE A 141 -7.60 -3.48 3.78
C ILE A 141 -8.13 -4.60 4.70
N ARG A 142 -9.30 -5.15 4.39
CA ARG A 142 -9.95 -6.20 5.19
C ARG A 142 -9.06 -7.41 5.49
N GLU A 143 -8.26 -7.81 4.50
CA GLU A 143 -7.39 -8.97 4.61
C GLU A 143 -6.28 -8.78 5.65
N ASP A 144 -5.87 -7.54 5.91
CA ASP A 144 -4.90 -7.20 6.96
C ASP A 144 -5.57 -7.05 8.32
N LEU A 145 -6.70 -6.33 8.41
CA LEU A 145 -7.45 -6.22 9.67
C LEU A 145 -7.89 -7.57 10.24
N SER A 146 -8.10 -8.60 9.40
CA SER A 146 -8.41 -9.95 9.88
C SER A 146 -7.33 -10.58 10.77
N ARG A 147 -6.13 -9.98 10.82
CA ARG A 147 -4.98 -10.40 11.63
C ARG A 147 -4.77 -9.53 12.87
N ALA A 148 -5.53 -8.45 13.03
CA ALA A 148 -5.45 -7.61 14.20
C ALA A 148 -5.93 -8.38 15.44
N SER A 149 -5.24 -8.19 16.55
CA SER A 149 -5.68 -8.69 17.86
C SER A 149 -6.86 -7.88 18.38
N GLU A 150 -6.93 -6.60 18.01
CA GLU A 150 -8.02 -5.70 18.36
C GLU A 150 -8.39 -4.81 17.17
N VAL A 151 -9.71 -4.67 16.93
CA VAL A 151 -10.28 -3.74 15.96
C VAL A 151 -11.50 -3.11 16.58
N VAL A 152 -11.48 -1.79 16.75
CA VAL A 152 -12.62 -1.03 17.24
C VAL A 152 -13.11 -0.09 16.15
N PHE A 153 -14.39 -0.19 15.80
CA PHE A 153 -15.03 0.71 14.85
C PHE A 153 -15.47 2.01 15.53
N GLY A 154 -15.41 3.11 14.77
CA GLY A 154 -15.77 4.47 15.21
C GLY A 154 -17.20 4.86 14.88
#